data_AF-A0A0S7BKM4-F1
#
_entry.id   AF-A0A0S7BKM4-F1
#
_cell.length_a   1.000
_cell.length_b   1.000
_cell.length_c   1.000
_cell.angle_alpha   90.00
_cell.angle_beta   90.00
_cell.angle_gamma   90.00
#
_symmetry.space_group_name_H-M   'P 1'
#
loop_
_entity.id
_entity.type
_entity.pdbx_description
1 polymer ?
#
loop_
_entity_poly.entity_id
_entity_poly.type
_entity_poly.pdbx_seq_one_letter_code
_entity_poly.pdbx_strand_id
1 'polypeptide(L)'
;MKNPSSGETRRILIASANPLYGRGLEKLLAKQTGGQRLEIRITTATQTTLDLLEEWKPDLVILDYDDQSIDRTRFLNQFISGERPMQVMLVSLTASGAAVVYDRRALSPDQAQDWLHIPAASAPQPTKAGPRRSENMKHFVIVAGFVAVLTVLVDFTLRRVGLLPIEASTQAVIIDRLFNDHFLMISFLFSLITVFLVYSLIVFRQRGKEKIAGKFFKSSNKLEVAWTILPLAAVIYFSYIGSLSLAETRKVDPQALEVKVTGRQWSWTFEYPEYGITSDTLQLPVDRQVLLKLTSQDVIHSFWVPEFRVKQDLLPGENLVKELRITPTVIGTYKVRCAELCGTLHAYMESPVVVVSQADFQAWVDEQVKLLNADPVTRGKELVKQNGCTACHSVDGSRLVGPTWKGLFDSQRVLTDGTTVTADEVYLKNSILKPNVQVVEGYPAGVMPQTYLGTLSDKDIADIIAFIKTLQ
;
A
#
# COMPACT_ATOMS: atom_id res chain seq x y z
N MET A 1 12.50 43.10 -47.88
CA MET A 1 13.97 43.05 -47.96
C MET A 1 14.37 41.84 -48.80
N LYS A 2 15.26 42.01 -49.78
CA LYS A 2 15.87 40.87 -50.50
C LYS A 2 16.64 40.02 -49.49
N ASN A 3 16.51 38.68 -49.55
CA ASN A 3 17.40 37.78 -48.81
C ASN A 3 18.85 38.10 -49.21
N PRO A 4 19.78 38.31 -48.26
CA PRO A 4 21.17 38.59 -48.59
C PRO A 4 21.76 37.36 -49.31
N SER A 5 22.48 37.64 -50.40
CA SER A 5 23.13 36.65 -51.26
C SER A 5 24.09 35.76 -50.47
N SER A 6 24.11 34.47 -50.78
CA SER A 6 25.04 33.49 -50.23
C SER A 6 26.50 33.90 -50.53
N GLY A 7 27.15 34.53 -49.57
CA GLY A 7 28.54 34.98 -49.68
C GLY A 7 28.96 36.08 -48.69
N GLU A 8 28.03 36.86 -48.14
CA GLU A 8 28.37 37.94 -47.19
C GLU A 8 28.64 37.42 -45.76
N THR A 9 29.79 37.80 -45.19
CA THR A 9 30.12 37.55 -43.78
C THR A 9 29.29 38.47 -42.89
N ARG A 10 28.49 37.90 -41.99
CA ARG A 10 27.68 38.67 -41.04
C ARG A 10 28.44 38.81 -39.72
N ARG A 11 28.62 40.05 -39.27
CA ARG A 11 29.33 40.39 -38.03
C ARG A 11 28.33 40.52 -36.88
N ILE A 12 28.54 39.76 -35.80
CA ILE A 12 27.70 39.75 -34.62
C ILE A 12 28.53 40.16 -33.40
N LEU A 13 28.13 41.22 -32.71
CA LEU A 13 28.72 41.64 -31.45
C LEU A 13 27.83 41.18 -30.29
N ILE A 14 28.38 40.45 -29.32
CA ILE A 14 27.67 40.06 -28.10
C ILE A 14 28.24 40.88 -26.95
N ALA A 15 27.40 41.68 -26.31
CA ALA A 15 27.79 42.52 -25.18
C ALA A 15 27.19 41.95 -23.90
N SER A 16 28.05 41.35 -23.07
CA SER A 16 27.68 40.68 -21.82
C SER A 16 28.93 40.37 -20.99
N ALA A 17 28.99 40.82 -19.74
CA ALA A 17 29.97 40.44 -18.73
C ALA A 17 29.75 39.03 -18.18
N ASN A 18 28.57 38.41 -18.41
CA ASN A 18 28.34 37.02 -18.04
C ASN A 18 29.11 36.07 -18.98
N PRO A 19 30.15 35.36 -18.49
CA PRO A 19 31.06 34.58 -19.34
C PRO A 19 30.41 33.30 -19.89
N LEU A 20 29.38 32.77 -19.22
CA LEU A 20 28.67 31.57 -19.65
C LEU A 20 27.63 31.90 -20.72
N TYR A 21 26.97 33.06 -20.60
CA TYR A 21 25.97 33.50 -21.55
C TYR A 21 26.58 33.77 -22.93
N GLY A 22 27.64 34.58 -23.00
CA GLY A 22 28.31 34.91 -24.27
C GLY A 22 28.81 33.66 -25.02
N ARG A 23 29.49 32.76 -24.31
CA ARG A 23 29.98 31.48 -24.89
C ARG A 23 28.85 30.54 -25.31
N GLY A 24 27.74 30.52 -24.56
CA GLY A 24 26.56 29.73 -24.90
C GLY A 24 25.91 30.20 -26.19
N LEU A 25 25.76 31.52 -26.33
CA LEU A 25 25.17 32.15 -27.51
C LEU A 25 26.07 32.01 -28.75
N GLU A 26 27.38 32.18 -28.61
CA GLU A 26 28.37 31.94 -29.66
C GLU A 26 28.25 30.51 -30.22
N LYS A 27 28.19 29.50 -29.34
CA LYS A 27 28.00 28.09 -29.75
C LYS A 27 26.66 27.85 -30.44
N LEU A 28 25.59 28.53 -30.01
CA LEU A 28 24.26 28.40 -30.61
C LEU A 28 24.24 29.00 -32.02
N LEU A 29 24.78 30.22 -32.17
CA LEU A 29 24.88 30.91 -33.46
C LEU A 29 25.78 30.16 -34.45
N ALA A 30 26.89 29.61 -33.97
CA ALA A 30 27.79 28.79 -34.79
C ALA A 30 27.14 27.51 -35.33
N LYS A 31 26.11 26.97 -34.66
CA LYS A 31 25.35 25.79 -35.10
C LYS A 31 24.22 26.11 -36.09
N GLN A 32 23.77 27.37 -36.16
CA GLN A 32 22.64 27.78 -37.01
C GLN A 32 23.04 28.33 -38.38
N THR A 33 24.30 28.20 -38.77
CA THR A 33 24.83 28.71 -40.04
C THR A 33 24.41 27.83 -41.22
N GLY A 34 23.20 28.07 -41.72
CA GLY A 34 22.70 27.56 -43.00
C GLY A 34 23.44 28.14 -44.21
N GLY A 35 24.77 28.03 -44.24
CA GLY A 35 25.65 28.50 -45.32
C GLY A 35 26.19 29.93 -45.20
N GLN A 36 25.85 30.70 -44.17
CA GLN A 36 26.41 32.04 -43.91
C GLN A 36 27.68 31.98 -43.05
N ARG A 37 28.72 32.77 -43.39
CA ARG A 37 29.90 32.96 -42.53
C ARG A 37 29.56 33.98 -41.45
N LEU A 38 29.73 33.60 -40.17
CA LEU A 38 29.54 34.51 -39.04
C LEU A 38 30.90 34.86 -38.43
N GLU A 39 31.13 36.15 -38.19
CA GLU A 39 32.23 36.61 -37.34
C GLU A 39 31.63 37.12 -36.03
N ILE A 40 31.98 36.51 -34.91
CA ILE A 40 31.38 36.81 -33.60
C ILE A 40 32.46 37.41 -32.69
N ARG A 41 32.15 38.53 -32.04
CA ARG A 41 32.99 39.12 -30.98
C ARG A 41 32.18 39.28 -29.71
N ILE A 42 32.82 39.05 -28.57
CA ILE A 42 32.20 39.19 -27.24
C ILE A 42 32.92 40.30 -26.49
N THR A 43 32.16 41.21 -25.88
CA THR A 43 32.65 42.33 -25.07
C THR A 43 31.94 42.34 -23.72
N THR A 44 32.67 42.75 -22.68
CA THR A 44 32.20 42.76 -21.29
C THR A 44 32.11 44.17 -20.69
N ALA A 45 32.57 45.19 -21.43
CA ALA A 45 32.68 46.57 -20.97
C ALA A 45 32.04 47.55 -21.96
N THR A 46 31.39 48.59 -21.43
CA THR A 46 30.69 49.61 -22.23
C THR A 46 31.59 50.25 -23.29
N GLN A 47 32.76 50.76 -22.90
CA GLN A 47 33.62 51.52 -23.80
C GLN A 47 34.09 50.67 -24.98
N THR A 48 34.61 49.46 -24.70
CA THR A 48 35.02 48.51 -25.74
C THR A 48 33.88 48.12 -26.67
N THR A 49 32.66 48.02 -26.13
CA THR A 49 31.46 47.76 -26.95
C THR A 49 31.23 48.90 -27.94
N LEU A 50 31.24 50.14 -27.46
CA LEU A 50 31.04 51.34 -28.28
C LEU A 50 32.14 51.51 -29.34
N ASP A 51 33.40 51.30 -28.98
CA ASP A 51 34.53 51.39 -29.91
C ASP A 51 34.35 50.36 -31.06
N LEU A 52 33.93 49.13 -30.73
CA LEU A 52 33.65 48.10 -31.73
C LEU A 52 32.42 48.40 -32.61
N LEU A 53 31.43 49.17 -32.12
CA LEU A 53 30.32 49.62 -32.96
C LEU A 53 30.81 50.51 -34.11
N GLU A 54 31.80 51.36 -33.83
CA GLU A 54 32.32 52.34 -34.79
C GLU A 54 33.41 51.74 -35.69
N GLU A 55 34.35 51.00 -35.11
CA GLU A 55 35.49 50.45 -35.82
C GLU A 55 35.13 49.18 -36.58
N TRP A 56 34.50 48.22 -35.90
CA TRP A 56 34.23 46.89 -36.44
C TRP A 56 32.88 46.78 -37.15
N LYS A 57 31.95 47.70 -36.86
CA LYS A 57 30.69 47.91 -37.59
C LYS A 57 29.85 46.62 -37.72
N PRO A 58 29.37 46.05 -36.60
CA PRO A 58 28.57 44.82 -36.61
C PRO A 58 27.22 45.01 -37.30
N ASP A 59 26.68 43.93 -37.85
CA ASP A 59 25.34 43.91 -38.47
C ASP A 59 24.25 43.64 -37.43
N LEU A 60 24.59 42.89 -36.37
CA LEU A 60 23.74 42.58 -35.23
C LEU A 60 24.52 42.74 -33.92
N VAL A 61 23.94 43.41 -32.95
CA VAL A 61 24.44 43.48 -31.58
C VAL A 61 23.44 42.75 -30.67
N ILE A 62 23.92 41.82 -29.86
CA ILE A 62 23.11 41.12 -28.86
C ILE A 62 23.57 41.59 -27.50
N LEU A 63 22.73 42.36 -26.82
CA LEU A 63 23.03 42.97 -25.54
C LEU A 63 22.31 42.21 -24.43
N ASP A 64 23.08 41.74 -23.44
CA ASP A 64 22.53 41.28 -22.17
C ASP A 64 21.92 42.49 -21.46
N TYR A 65 20.59 42.51 -21.44
CA TYR A 65 19.80 43.57 -20.88
C TYR A 65 19.98 43.69 -19.37
N ASP A 66 20.25 42.60 -18.67
CA ASP A 66 20.32 42.64 -17.21
C ASP A 66 21.71 43.02 -16.70
N ASP A 67 22.69 43.08 -17.60
CA ASP A 67 24.05 43.44 -17.25
C ASP A 67 24.13 44.90 -16.79
N GLN A 68 24.86 45.11 -15.69
CA GLN A 68 25.10 46.41 -15.07
C GLN A 68 26.48 46.96 -15.45
N SER A 69 27.38 46.16 -16.04
CA SER A 69 28.68 46.64 -16.53
C SER A 69 28.58 47.38 -17.87
N ILE A 70 27.41 47.28 -18.52
CA ILE A 70 27.10 47.95 -19.78
C ILE A 70 26.14 49.10 -19.49
N ASP A 71 26.63 50.34 -19.63
CA ASP A 71 25.84 51.55 -19.51
C ASP A 71 24.88 51.63 -20.71
N ARG A 72 23.62 51.30 -20.41
CA ARG A 72 22.53 51.15 -21.38
C ARG A 72 22.21 52.48 -22.05
N THR A 73 22.14 53.55 -21.28
CA THR A 73 21.82 54.90 -21.77
C THR A 73 22.90 55.36 -22.73
N ARG A 74 24.17 55.15 -22.37
CA ARG A 74 25.30 55.50 -23.22
C ARG A 74 25.37 54.66 -24.49
N PHE A 75 25.14 53.35 -24.38
CA PHE A 75 25.06 52.46 -25.55
C PHE A 75 23.97 52.87 -26.53
N LEU A 76 22.76 53.17 -26.03
CA LEU A 76 21.62 53.53 -26.87
C LEU A 76 21.78 54.89 -27.53
N ASN A 77 22.29 55.89 -26.82
CA ASN A 77 22.57 57.20 -27.42
C ASN A 77 23.55 57.07 -28.60
N GLN A 78 24.59 56.26 -28.44
CA GLN A 78 25.54 55.99 -29.53
C GLN A 78 24.91 55.12 -30.63
N PHE A 79 24.04 54.18 -30.27
CA PHE A 79 23.30 53.40 -31.23
C PHE A 79 22.32 54.25 -32.04
N ILE A 80 21.74 55.34 -31.55
CA ILE A 80 20.80 56.14 -32.35
C ILE A 80 21.54 57.14 -33.24
N SER A 81 22.65 57.71 -32.75
CA SER A 81 23.34 58.83 -33.40
C SER A 81 24.07 58.50 -34.71
N GLY A 82 24.38 57.24 -34.98
CA GLY A 82 25.14 56.85 -36.17
C GLY A 82 24.30 56.56 -37.42
N GLU A 83 24.95 56.61 -38.58
CA GLU A 83 24.25 56.67 -39.87
C GLU A 83 24.05 55.31 -40.56
N ARG A 84 24.64 54.23 -40.03
CA ARG A 84 24.63 52.89 -40.66
C ARG A 84 23.51 51.98 -40.15
N PRO A 85 22.88 51.17 -41.03
CA PRO A 85 21.89 50.19 -40.62
C PRO A 85 22.54 49.12 -39.73
N MET A 86 21.98 48.90 -38.55
CA MET A 86 22.44 47.94 -37.56
C MET A 86 21.23 47.48 -36.74
N GLN A 87 21.20 46.20 -36.39
CA GLN A 87 20.18 45.63 -35.51
C GLN A 87 20.71 45.44 -34.09
N VAL A 88 19.87 45.70 -33.08
CA VAL A 88 20.19 45.44 -31.67
C VAL A 88 19.12 44.53 -31.09
N MET A 89 19.53 43.38 -30.53
CA MET A 89 18.68 42.43 -29.84
C MET A 89 18.94 42.52 -28.34
N LEU A 90 17.89 42.84 -27.58
CA LEU A 90 17.97 42.98 -26.13
C LEU A 90 17.43 41.72 -25.48
N VAL A 91 18.24 41.09 -24.61
CA VAL A 91 17.91 39.80 -24.00
C VAL A 91 18.06 39.89 -22.49
N SER A 92 17.01 39.58 -21.75
CA SER A 92 17.05 39.46 -20.29
C SER A 92 17.38 38.01 -19.88
N LEU A 93 18.28 37.84 -18.91
CA LEU A 93 18.60 36.57 -18.27
C LEU A 93 17.75 36.30 -17.02
N THR A 94 17.14 37.34 -16.46
CA THR A 94 16.40 37.30 -15.19
C THR A 94 14.88 37.28 -15.39
N ALA A 95 14.38 37.76 -16.53
CA ALA A 95 12.96 37.74 -16.88
C ALA A 95 12.69 36.80 -18.07
N SER A 96 11.68 35.93 -17.95
CA SER A 96 11.24 35.08 -19.06
C SER A 96 10.26 35.85 -19.95
N GLY A 97 10.73 36.35 -21.10
CA GLY A 97 9.88 37.05 -22.08
C GLY A 97 10.70 37.65 -23.23
N ALA A 98 10.09 37.68 -24.42
CA ALA A 98 10.62 38.06 -25.74
C ALA A 98 11.94 38.85 -25.79
N ALA A 99 12.92 38.31 -26.53
CA ALA A 99 14.00 39.14 -27.05
C ALA A 99 13.43 40.10 -28.09
N VAL A 100 13.70 41.39 -27.92
CA VAL A 100 13.21 42.42 -28.83
C VAL A 100 14.35 42.84 -29.74
N VAL A 101 14.10 42.83 -31.05
CA VAL A 101 15.06 43.25 -32.07
C VAL A 101 14.67 44.63 -32.57
N TYR A 102 15.57 45.59 -32.41
CA TYR A 102 15.45 46.96 -32.87
C TYR A 102 16.27 47.17 -34.13
N ASP A 103 15.72 47.95 -35.07
CA ASP A 103 16.45 48.46 -36.23
C ASP A 103 16.72 49.95 -36.00
N ARG A 104 17.99 50.35 -36.13
CA ARG A 104 18.44 51.73 -35.95
C ARG A 104 17.61 52.74 -36.74
N ARG A 105 17.14 52.37 -37.93
CA ARG A 105 16.36 53.26 -38.81
C ARG A 105 14.92 53.45 -38.36
N ALA A 106 14.41 52.58 -37.51
CA ALA A 106 13.02 52.57 -37.07
C ALA A 106 12.84 53.06 -35.62
N LEU A 107 13.93 53.29 -34.87
CA LEU A 107 13.91 53.67 -33.46
C LEU A 107 14.17 55.18 -33.33
N SER A 108 13.19 55.96 -32.85
CA SER A 108 13.39 57.39 -32.57
C SER A 108 14.13 57.62 -31.23
N PRO A 109 14.79 58.78 -31.05
CA PRO A 109 15.41 59.15 -29.75
C PRO A 109 14.44 59.04 -28.56
N ASP A 110 13.19 59.47 -28.75
CA ASP A 110 12.15 59.41 -27.71
C ASP A 110 11.73 57.97 -27.38
N GLN A 111 11.65 57.10 -28.40
CA GLN A 111 11.37 55.67 -28.22
C GLN A 111 12.50 54.93 -27.50
N ALA A 112 13.72 55.43 -27.55
CA ALA A 112 14.87 54.85 -26.87
C ALA A 112 15.06 55.32 -25.42
N GLN A 113 14.29 56.30 -24.95
CA GLN A 113 14.21 56.64 -23.53
C GLN A 113 13.16 55.79 -22.78
N ASP A 114 12.10 55.36 -23.48
CA ASP A 114 10.94 54.67 -22.87
C ASP A 114 10.75 53.21 -23.35
N TRP A 115 11.81 52.63 -23.95
CA TRP A 115 11.76 51.31 -24.58
C TRP A 115 11.46 50.14 -23.63
N LEU A 116 11.60 50.37 -22.31
CA LEU A 116 11.26 49.40 -21.27
C LEU A 116 9.75 49.22 -21.07
N HIS A 117 8.95 50.12 -21.63
CA HIS A 117 7.50 50.12 -21.52
C HIS A 117 6.78 50.19 -22.87
N ILE A 118 7.45 49.84 -23.99
CA ILE A 118 6.78 49.75 -25.30
C ILE A 118 5.69 48.69 -25.22
N PRO A 119 4.40 49.05 -25.42
CA PRO A 119 3.32 48.10 -25.38
C PRO A 119 3.55 47.01 -26.43
N ALA A 120 3.24 45.76 -26.09
CA ALA A 120 3.44 44.56 -26.93
C ALA A 120 2.70 44.54 -28.30
N ALA A 121 2.17 45.68 -28.75
CA ALA A 121 1.36 45.83 -29.95
C ALA A 121 2.16 45.80 -31.27
N SER A 122 3.50 45.74 -31.23
CA SER A 122 4.35 45.52 -32.41
C SER A 122 4.72 44.04 -32.64
N ALA A 123 4.24 43.12 -31.80
CA ALA A 123 4.32 41.69 -32.11
C ALA A 123 3.42 41.35 -33.31
N PRO A 124 3.88 40.55 -34.29
CA PRO A 124 3.03 40.13 -35.39
C PRO A 124 1.78 39.47 -34.83
N GLN A 125 0.60 39.95 -35.27
CA GLN A 125 -0.67 39.41 -34.78
C GLN A 125 -0.71 37.89 -34.99
N PRO A 126 -1.06 37.10 -33.96
CA PRO A 126 -1.35 35.70 -34.18
C PRO A 126 -2.48 35.63 -35.20
N THR A 127 -2.22 34.95 -36.33
CA THR A 127 -3.27 34.57 -37.27
C THR A 127 -4.44 34.04 -36.47
N LYS A 128 -5.63 34.64 -36.66
CA LYS A 128 -6.85 34.23 -35.96
C LYS A 128 -7.00 32.72 -36.14
N ALA A 129 -6.65 31.96 -35.10
CA ALA A 129 -6.98 30.55 -35.04
C ALA A 129 -8.51 30.51 -35.01
N GLY A 130 -9.11 30.11 -36.14
CA GLY A 130 -10.53 29.77 -36.19
C GLY A 130 -10.88 28.78 -35.08
N PRO A 131 -12.17 28.65 -34.72
CA PRO A 131 -12.61 28.04 -33.48
C PRO A 131 -12.21 26.55 -33.40
N ARG A 132 -11.01 26.26 -32.88
CA ARG A 132 -10.49 24.92 -32.55
C ARG A 132 -11.10 24.34 -31.26
N ARG A 133 -12.13 24.99 -30.71
CA ARG A 133 -12.78 24.55 -29.46
C ARG A 133 -13.62 23.28 -29.67
N SER A 134 -14.07 22.99 -30.90
CA SER A 134 -14.98 21.87 -31.18
C SER A 134 -14.30 20.51 -31.30
N GLU A 135 -13.07 20.42 -31.82
CA GLU A 135 -12.35 19.14 -31.94
C GLU A 135 -11.85 18.64 -30.58
N ASN A 136 -11.25 19.52 -29.77
CA ASN A 136 -10.74 19.13 -28.44
C ASN A 136 -11.87 18.65 -27.52
N MET A 137 -13.04 19.29 -27.56
CA MET A 137 -14.20 18.88 -26.75
C MET A 137 -14.66 17.46 -27.08
N LYS A 138 -14.64 17.05 -28.35
CA LYS A 138 -15.04 15.70 -28.78
C LYS A 138 -14.13 14.63 -28.17
N HIS A 139 -12.82 14.85 -28.17
CA HIS A 139 -11.87 13.91 -27.55
C HIS A 139 -12.09 13.78 -26.05
N PHE A 140 -12.31 14.88 -25.33
CA PHE A 140 -12.61 14.83 -23.89
C PHE A 140 -13.91 14.10 -23.58
N VAL A 141 -14.97 14.34 -24.36
CA VAL A 141 -16.26 13.64 -24.18
C VAL A 141 -16.12 12.14 -24.45
N ILE A 142 -15.39 11.77 -25.51
CA ILE A 142 -15.13 10.35 -25.84
C ILE A 142 -14.34 9.67 -24.72
N VAL A 143 -13.26 10.30 -24.24
CA VAL A 143 -12.43 9.76 -23.15
C VAL A 143 -13.25 9.63 -21.86
N ALA A 144 -14.03 10.66 -21.49
CA ALA A 144 -14.91 10.59 -20.33
C ALA A 144 -15.94 9.46 -20.46
N GLY A 145 -16.51 9.26 -21.65
CA GLY A 145 -17.39 8.13 -21.94
C GLY A 145 -16.70 6.78 -21.74
N PHE A 146 -15.47 6.61 -22.26
CA PHE A 146 -14.69 5.39 -22.05
C PHE A 146 -14.34 5.15 -20.57
N VAL A 147 -13.97 6.20 -19.82
CA VAL A 147 -13.73 6.08 -18.38
C VAL A 147 -14.98 5.59 -17.67
N ALA A 148 -16.15 6.18 -17.95
CA ALA A 148 -17.41 5.79 -17.34
C ALA A 148 -17.79 4.34 -17.67
N VAL A 149 -17.71 3.95 -18.95
CA VAL A 149 -18.02 2.58 -19.40
C VAL A 149 -17.06 1.57 -18.75
N LEU A 150 -15.75 1.83 -18.78
CA LEU A 150 -14.77 0.93 -18.18
C LEU A 150 -14.95 0.84 -16.66
N THR A 151 -15.29 1.95 -15.99
CA THR A 151 -15.58 1.96 -14.55
C THR A 151 -16.72 1.01 -14.21
N VAL A 152 -17.84 1.12 -14.94
CA VAL A 152 -19.01 0.25 -14.73
C VAL A 152 -18.67 -1.21 -15.02
N LEU A 153 -17.92 -1.48 -16.09
CA LEU A 153 -17.52 -2.85 -16.44
C LEU A 153 -16.60 -3.48 -15.38
N VAL A 154 -15.61 -2.73 -14.89
CA VAL A 154 -14.67 -3.21 -13.87
C VAL A 154 -15.39 -3.40 -12.54
N ASP A 155 -16.19 -2.44 -12.09
CA ASP A 155 -16.95 -2.54 -10.83
C ASP A 155 -17.93 -3.72 -10.88
N PHE A 156 -18.67 -3.87 -11.98
CA PHE A 156 -19.52 -5.03 -12.21
C PHE A 156 -18.71 -6.33 -12.14
N THR A 157 -17.57 -6.41 -12.82
CA THR A 157 -16.73 -7.61 -12.82
C THR A 157 -16.25 -7.95 -11.40
N LEU A 158 -15.72 -6.99 -10.65
CA LEU A 158 -15.24 -7.19 -9.28
C LEU A 158 -16.35 -7.71 -8.36
N ARG A 159 -17.57 -7.16 -8.47
CA ARG A 159 -18.73 -7.60 -7.69
C ARG A 159 -19.25 -8.98 -8.09
N ARG A 160 -19.08 -9.38 -9.35
CA ARG A 160 -19.59 -10.67 -9.86
C ARG A 160 -18.61 -11.82 -9.70
N VAL A 161 -17.31 -11.55 -9.63
CA VAL A 161 -16.28 -12.60 -9.45
C VAL A 161 -16.32 -13.23 -8.04
N GLY A 162 -16.96 -12.58 -7.06
CA GLY A 162 -17.12 -13.15 -5.72
C GLY A 162 -15.79 -13.20 -4.96
N LEU A 163 -15.04 -12.09 -4.97
CA LEU A 163 -13.73 -11.99 -4.32
C LEU A 163 -13.76 -12.20 -2.80
N LEU A 164 -14.91 -11.95 -2.18
CA LEU A 164 -15.12 -12.11 -0.75
C LEU A 164 -15.94 -13.39 -0.50
N PRO A 165 -15.63 -14.15 0.57
CA PRO A 165 -16.46 -15.28 0.96
C PRO A 165 -17.83 -14.77 1.46
N ILE A 166 -18.74 -15.67 1.79
CA ILE A 166 -20.07 -15.25 2.26
C ILE A 166 -19.96 -14.29 3.46
N GLU A 167 -20.90 -13.34 3.52
CA GLU A 167 -21.08 -12.44 4.65
C GLU A 167 -21.85 -13.19 5.75
N ALA A 168 -21.18 -13.51 6.87
CA ALA A 168 -21.75 -14.37 7.92
C ALA A 168 -21.72 -13.75 9.32
N SER A 169 -21.49 -12.45 9.45
CA SER A 169 -21.59 -11.72 10.72
C SER A 169 -22.11 -10.30 10.54
N THR A 170 -22.62 -9.70 11.62
CA THR A 170 -23.00 -8.28 11.64
C THR A 170 -21.82 -7.37 11.29
N GLN A 171 -20.61 -7.71 11.74
CA GLN A 171 -19.40 -6.97 11.39
C GLN A 171 -19.06 -7.09 9.90
N ALA A 172 -19.30 -8.25 9.30
CA ALA A 172 -19.09 -8.48 7.87
C ALA A 172 -19.98 -7.56 7.03
N VAL A 173 -21.25 -7.37 7.40
CA VAL A 173 -22.18 -6.45 6.71
C VAL A 173 -21.62 -5.03 6.62
N ILE A 174 -21.06 -4.53 7.72
CA ILE A 174 -20.51 -3.16 7.79
C ILE A 174 -19.27 -3.05 6.89
N ILE A 175 -18.39 -4.05 6.97
CA ILE A 175 -17.12 -4.07 6.23
C ILE A 175 -17.36 -4.28 4.73
N ASP A 176 -18.30 -5.13 4.33
CA ASP A 176 -18.60 -5.41 2.92
C ASP A 176 -19.22 -4.19 2.22
N ARG A 177 -19.98 -3.34 2.94
CA ARG A 177 -20.40 -2.02 2.41
C ARG A 177 -19.20 -1.13 2.10
N LEU A 178 -18.21 -1.06 3.00
CA LEU A 178 -16.97 -0.31 2.73
C LEU A 178 -16.22 -0.88 1.52
N PHE A 179 -16.09 -2.21 1.42
CA PHE A 179 -15.46 -2.84 0.27
C PHE A 179 -16.18 -2.50 -1.03
N ASN A 180 -17.52 -2.52 -1.03
CA ASN A 180 -18.32 -2.15 -2.19
C ASN A 180 -18.10 -0.69 -2.62
N ASP A 181 -17.99 0.24 -1.68
CA ASP A 181 -17.67 1.65 -1.98
C ASP A 181 -16.23 1.80 -2.51
N HIS A 182 -15.28 1.04 -1.93
CA HIS A 182 -13.90 1.02 -2.41
C HIS A 182 -13.80 0.40 -3.81
N PHE A 183 -14.52 -0.67 -4.11
CA PHE A 183 -14.53 -1.29 -5.44
C PHE A 183 -14.99 -0.31 -6.52
N LEU A 184 -16.00 0.51 -6.23
CA LEU A 184 -16.41 1.57 -7.15
C LEU A 184 -15.30 2.62 -7.35
N MET A 185 -14.71 3.10 -6.25
CA MET A 185 -13.63 4.09 -6.29
C MET A 185 -12.41 3.57 -7.08
N ILE A 186 -11.91 2.37 -6.76
CA ILE A 186 -10.74 1.81 -7.45
C ILE A 186 -11.05 1.52 -8.92
N SER A 187 -12.28 1.09 -9.25
CA SER A 187 -12.70 0.91 -10.64
C SER A 187 -12.67 2.22 -11.42
N PHE A 188 -13.10 3.31 -10.77
CA PHE A 188 -13.03 4.65 -11.35
C PHE A 188 -11.58 5.11 -11.54
N LEU A 189 -10.73 5.01 -10.50
CA LEU A 189 -9.32 5.43 -10.57
C LEU A 189 -8.52 4.61 -11.58
N PHE A 190 -8.71 3.28 -11.59
CA PHE A 190 -8.13 2.39 -12.57
C PHE A 190 -8.54 2.77 -13.99
N SER A 191 -9.83 3.04 -14.21
CA SER A 191 -10.35 3.43 -15.52
C SER A 191 -9.82 4.80 -15.95
N LEU A 192 -9.78 5.76 -15.03
CA LEU A 192 -9.22 7.08 -15.26
C LEU A 192 -7.76 6.96 -15.74
N ILE A 193 -6.91 6.25 -15.00
CA ILE A 193 -5.48 6.12 -15.35
C ILE A 193 -5.32 5.33 -16.65
N THR A 194 -5.97 4.17 -16.76
CA THR A 194 -5.80 3.25 -17.89
C THR A 194 -6.31 3.86 -19.20
N VAL A 195 -7.49 4.50 -19.21
CA VAL A 195 -8.03 5.11 -20.42
C VAL A 195 -7.15 6.28 -20.87
N PHE A 196 -6.70 7.14 -19.96
CA PHE A 196 -5.81 8.24 -20.33
C PHE A 196 -4.44 7.75 -20.81
N LEU A 197 -3.91 6.67 -20.23
CA LEU A 197 -2.67 6.03 -20.67
C LEU A 197 -2.81 5.45 -22.09
N VAL A 198 -3.86 4.65 -22.33
CA VAL A 198 -4.15 4.06 -23.65
C VAL A 198 -4.43 5.16 -24.68
N TYR A 199 -5.20 6.18 -24.31
CA TYR A 199 -5.45 7.36 -25.14
C TYR A 199 -4.14 8.02 -25.55
N SER A 200 -3.22 8.24 -24.60
CA SER A 200 -1.93 8.85 -24.85
C SER A 200 -1.09 8.02 -25.84
N LEU A 201 -1.03 6.70 -25.65
CA LEU A 201 -0.32 5.77 -26.53
C LEU A 201 -0.88 5.71 -27.95
N ILE A 202 -2.18 5.97 -28.16
CA ILE A 202 -2.80 5.91 -29.48
C ILE A 202 -2.73 7.27 -30.18
N VAL A 203 -3.04 8.35 -29.47
CA VAL A 203 -3.21 9.70 -30.02
C VAL A 203 -1.89 10.44 -30.14
N PHE A 204 -1.00 10.32 -29.14
CA PHE A 204 0.31 10.99 -29.15
C PHE A 204 1.43 10.11 -29.71
N ARG A 205 1.12 8.91 -30.21
CA ARG A 205 2.11 8.09 -30.92
C ARG A 205 2.55 8.77 -32.20
N GLN A 206 3.86 8.98 -32.32
CA GLN A 206 4.49 9.52 -33.53
C GLN A 206 4.23 8.58 -34.72
N ARG A 207 3.76 9.16 -35.83
CA ARG A 207 3.54 8.48 -37.11
C ARG A 207 4.40 9.14 -38.18
N GLY A 208 5.03 8.35 -39.05
CA GLY A 208 5.93 8.84 -40.11
C GLY A 208 7.42 8.87 -39.73
N LYS A 209 8.28 9.25 -40.69
CA LYS A 209 9.75 9.27 -40.52
C LYS A 209 10.30 10.57 -39.91
N GLU A 210 9.52 11.65 -39.96
CA GLU A 210 9.95 12.96 -39.42
C GLU A 210 9.74 13.04 -37.91
N LYS A 211 10.79 13.49 -37.20
CA LYS A 211 10.77 13.72 -35.75
C LYS A 211 10.30 15.14 -35.46
N ILE A 212 9.01 15.29 -35.23
CA ILE A 212 8.40 16.55 -34.80
C ILE A 212 8.43 16.60 -33.27
N ALA A 213 8.99 17.67 -32.71
CA ALA A 213 8.97 17.89 -31.26
C ALA A 213 7.54 18.19 -30.77
N GLY A 214 7.13 17.56 -29.66
CA GLY A 214 5.85 17.85 -29.01
C GLY A 214 5.78 19.29 -28.48
N LYS A 215 4.57 19.80 -28.25
CA LYS A 215 4.36 21.12 -27.65
C LYS A 215 4.99 21.13 -26.24
N PHE A 216 5.94 22.03 -26.01
CA PHE A 216 6.53 22.22 -24.69
C PHE A 216 5.56 22.96 -23.76
N PHE A 217 5.31 22.40 -22.58
CA PHE A 217 4.65 23.04 -21.46
C PHE A 217 5.27 22.52 -20.15
N LYS A 218 5.38 23.37 -19.12
CA LYS A 218 6.05 23.01 -17.85
C LYS A 218 5.09 22.55 -16.77
N SER A 219 3.96 23.25 -16.60
CA SER A 219 3.07 23.02 -15.47
C SER A 219 1.67 23.55 -15.75
N SER A 220 0.73 23.14 -14.91
CA SER A 220 -0.61 23.70 -14.86
C SER A 220 -1.05 23.76 -13.40
N ASN A 221 -0.82 24.90 -12.75
CA ASN A 221 -1.14 25.10 -11.33
C ASN A 221 -2.60 24.75 -11.01
N LYS A 222 -3.54 25.01 -11.94
CA LYS A 222 -4.96 24.65 -11.77
C LYS A 222 -5.17 23.15 -11.69
N LEU A 223 -4.50 22.39 -12.55
CA LEU A 223 -4.57 20.92 -12.55
C LEU A 223 -3.88 20.35 -11.32
N GLU A 224 -2.75 20.95 -10.93
CA GLU A 224 -1.99 20.58 -9.74
C GLU A 224 -2.80 20.74 -8.45
N VAL A 225 -3.50 21.85 -8.31
CA VAL A 225 -4.40 22.07 -7.18
C VAL A 225 -5.56 21.07 -7.21
N ALA A 226 -6.19 20.87 -8.37
CA ALA A 226 -7.34 19.97 -8.49
C ALA A 226 -7.00 18.51 -8.14
N TRP A 227 -5.91 17.95 -8.69
CA TRP A 227 -5.51 16.58 -8.40
C TRP A 227 -4.89 16.39 -7.01
N THR A 228 -4.67 17.47 -6.26
CA THR A 228 -4.18 17.39 -4.88
C THR A 228 -5.37 17.42 -3.91
N ILE A 229 -6.30 18.36 -4.13
CA ILE A 229 -7.48 18.52 -3.29
C ILE A 229 -8.45 17.34 -3.44
N LEU A 230 -8.69 16.84 -4.66
CA LEU A 230 -9.67 15.77 -4.87
C LEU A 230 -9.27 14.45 -4.17
N PRO A 231 -8.03 13.92 -4.30
CA PRO A 231 -7.62 12.75 -3.54
C PRO A 231 -7.57 12.99 -2.04
N LEU A 232 -7.15 14.17 -1.59
CA LEU A 232 -7.16 14.51 -0.17
C LEU A 232 -8.57 14.45 0.41
N ALA A 233 -9.55 15.05 -0.29
CA ALA A 233 -10.95 15.01 0.12
C ALA A 233 -11.50 13.58 0.14
N ALA A 234 -11.17 12.75 -0.86
CA ALA A 234 -11.57 11.34 -0.90
C ALA A 234 -11.00 10.56 0.29
N VAL A 235 -9.70 10.72 0.60
CA VAL A 235 -9.06 10.06 1.75
C VAL A 235 -9.68 10.51 3.07
N ILE A 236 -9.97 11.80 3.24
CA ILE A 236 -10.64 12.32 4.45
C ILE A 236 -12.04 11.72 4.58
N TYR A 237 -12.80 11.64 3.49
CA TYR A 237 -14.13 11.03 3.47
C TYR A 237 -14.09 9.55 3.88
N PHE A 238 -13.23 8.74 3.26
CA PHE A 238 -13.10 7.32 3.61
C PHE A 238 -12.55 7.11 5.02
N SER A 239 -11.65 7.97 5.50
CA SER A 239 -11.17 7.94 6.88
C SER A 239 -12.30 8.19 7.89
N TYR A 240 -13.18 9.15 7.61
CA TYR A 240 -14.35 9.43 8.45
C TYR A 240 -15.32 8.24 8.50
N ILE A 241 -15.74 7.72 7.35
CA ILE A 241 -16.68 6.59 7.28
C ILE A 241 -16.05 5.30 7.84
N GLY A 242 -14.76 5.09 7.60
CA GLY A 242 -13.99 3.99 8.18
C GLY A 242 -13.92 4.06 9.70
N SER A 243 -13.77 5.26 10.27
CA SER A 243 -13.77 5.46 11.73
C SER A 243 -15.13 5.15 12.36
N LEU A 244 -16.23 5.55 11.72
CA LEU A 244 -17.59 5.19 12.17
C LEU A 244 -17.82 3.67 12.12
N SER A 245 -17.37 3.03 11.04
CA SER A 245 -17.47 1.57 10.87
C SER A 245 -16.62 0.82 11.91
N LEU A 246 -15.44 1.34 12.24
CA LEU A 246 -14.59 0.80 13.30
C LEU A 246 -15.26 0.94 14.69
N ALA A 247 -15.92 2.07 14.96
CA ALA A 247 -16.63 2.27 16.21
C ALA A 247 -17.81 1.29 16.34
N GLU A 248 -18.60 1.12 15.28
CA GLU A 248 -19.75 0.21 15.27
C GLU A 248 -19.32 -1.25 15.44
N THR A 249 -18.30 -1.70 14.70
CA THR A 249 -17.80 -3.08 14.79
C THR A 249 -17.17 -3.42 16.14
N ARG A 250 -16.73 -2.42 16.91
CA ARG A 250 -16.13 -2.59 18.24
C ARG A 250 -17.11 -2.48 19.41
N LYS A 251 -18.36 -2.12 19.14
CA LYS A 251 -19.39 -1.95 20.17
C LYS A 251 -19.67 -3.28 20.88
N VAL A 252 -19.58 -3.24 22.22
CA VAL A 252 -19.83 -4.40 23.08
C VAL A 252 -21.28 -4.42 23.50
N ASP A 253 -21.92 -5.56 23.33
CA ASP A 253 -23.19 -5.90 23.97
C ASP A 253 -22.92 -6.35 25.41
N PRO A 254 -23.53 -5.72 26.43
CA PRO A 254 -23.41 -6.15 27.82
C PRO A 254 -23.84 -7.60 28.09
N GLN A 255 -24.64 -8.21 27.20
CA GLN A 255 -25.11 -9.60 27.29
C GLN A 255 -24.34 -10.57 26.36
N ALA A 256 -23.20 -10.12 25.81
CA ALA A 256 -22.37 -10.96 24.95
C ALA A 256 -21.91 -12.23 25.67
N LEU A 257 -21.93 -13.37 24.96
CA LEU A 257 -21.33 -14.61 25.43
C LEU A 257 -19.81 -14.43 25.50
N GLU A 258 -19.21 -14.58 26.68
CA GLU A 258 -17.76 -14.55 26.82
C GLU A 258 -17.15 -15.91 26.47
N VAL A 259 -16.14 -15.91 25.60
CA VAL A 259 -15.32 -17.07 25.30
C VAL A 259 -13.85 -16.67 25.40
N LYS A 260 -13.06 -17.40 26.19
CA LYS A 260 -11.61 -17.21 26.20
C LYS A 260 -11.00 -18.05 25.09
N VAL A 261 -10.12 -17.43 24.31
CA VAL A 261 -9.45 -18.04 23.18
C VAL A 261 -7.96 -18.04 23.45
N THR A 262 -7.38 -19.23 23.48
CA THR A 262 -5.95 -19.41 23.71
C THR A 262 -5.31 -19.98 22.45
N GLY A 263 -4.32 -19.27 21.91
CA GLY A 263 -3.47 -19.73 20.82
C GLY A 263 -2.17 -20.35 21.34
N ARG A 264 -1.76 -21.46 20.73
CA ARG A 264 -0.44 -22.09 20.93
C ARG A 264 0.01 -22.74 19.63
N GLN A 265 1.30 -22.95 19.42
CA GLN A 265 1.83 -23.70 18.28
C GLN A 265 1.37 -25.16 18.34
N TRP A 266 0.50 -25.67 17.45
CA TRP A 266 -0.32 -24.98 16.44
C TRP A 266 -1.78 -25.43 16.58
N SER A 267 -2.43 -25.01 17.66
CA SER A 267 -3.80 -25.38 18.03
C SER A 267 -4.52 -24.22 18.72
N TRP A 268 -5.84 -24.27 18.72
CA TRP A 268 -6.70 -23.35 19.45
C TRP A 268 -7.40 -24.05 20.61
N THR A 269 -7.56 -23.34 21.72
CA THR A 269 -8.42 -23.77 22.83
C THR A 269 -9.48 -22.71 23.06
N PHE A 270 -10.73 -23.14 23.26
CA PHE A 270 -11.88 -22.30 23.53
C PHE A 270 -12.47 -22.64 24.89
N GLU A 271 -12.45 -21.69 25.82
CA GLU A 271 -13.03 -21.87 27.15
C GLU A 271 -14.29 -21.00 27.27
N TYR A 272 -15.35 -21.56 27.83
CA TYR A 272 -16.64 -20.90 28.09
C TYR A 272 -16.78 -20.75 29.62
N PRO A 273 -16.30 -19.64 30.22
CA PRO A 273 -16.16 -19.54 31.67
C PRO A 273 -17.50 -19.66 32.42
N GLU A 274 -18.59 -19.17 31.81
CA GLU A 274 -19.95 -19.27 32.36
C GLU A 274 -20.38 -20.73 32.59
N TYR A 275 -19.90 -21.65 31.74
CA TYR A 275 -20.29 -23.06 31.77
C TYR A 275 -19.18 -24.00 32.28
N GLY A 276 -17.96 -23.48 32.48
CA GLY A 276 -16.79 -24.29 32.83
C GLY A 276 -16.34 -25.26 31.73
N ILE A 277 -16.73 -25.00 30.48
CA ILE A 277 -16.45 -25.88 29.33
C ILE A 277 -15.15 -25.46 28.65
N THR A 278 -14.33 -26.42 28.27
CA THR A 278 -13.17 -26.25 27.39
C THR A 278 -13.35 -27.12 26.14
N SER A 279 -13.06 -26.57 24.96
CA SER A 279 -13.25 -27.24 23.68
C SER A 279 -12.15 -26.90 22.67
N ASP A 280 -11.90 -27.81 21.74
CA ASP A 280 -11.07 -27.62 20.54
C ASP A 280 -11.85 -27.04 19.35
N THR A 281 -13.17 -26.90 19.52
CA THR A 281 -14.14 -26.41 18.53
C THR A 281 -14.88 -25.20 19.10
N LEU A 282 -14.96 -24.13 18.32
CA LEU A 282 -15.68 -22.92 18.73
C LEU A 282 -17.15 -23.04 18.35
N GLN A 283 -18.00 -23.39 19.31
CA GLN A 283 -19.45 -23.45 19.18
C GLN A 283 -20.05 -22.07 19.45
N LEU A 284 -20.81 -21.52 18.51
CA LEU A 284 -21.42 -20.19 18.62
C LEU A 284 -22.93 -20.25 18.35
N PRO A 285 -23.76 -19.56 19.15
CA PRO A 285 -25.15 -19.32 18.80
C PRO A 285 -25.26 -18.22 17.73
N VAL A 286 -26.09 -18.42 16.71
CA VAL A 286 -26.43 -17.38 15.71
C VAL A 286 -27.07 -16.16 16.39
N ASP A 287 -26.99 -14.97 15.81
CA ASP A 287 -27.62 -13.72 16.24
C ASP A 287 -27.36 -13.25 17.68
N ARG A 288 -26.41 -13.87 18.39
CA ARG A 288 -25.95 -13.46 19.72
C ARG A 288 -24.51 -12.98 19.61
N GLN A 289 -24.22 -11.81 20.17
CA GLN A 289 -22.84 -11.33 20.20
C GLN A 289 -21.98 -12.22 21.11
N VAL A 290 -20.78 -12.52 20.63
CA VAL A 290 -19.74 -13.26 21.34
C VAL A 290 -18.56 -12.32 21.54
N LEU A 291 -18.12 -12.21 22.80
CA LEU A 291 -16.93 -11.48 23.20
C LEU A 291 -15.79 -12.48 23.38
N LEU A 292 -14.87 -12.51 22.41
CA LEU A 292 -13.67 -13.32 22.50
C LEU A 292 -12.61 -12.57 23.30
N LYS A 293 -12.12 -13.19 24.37
CA LYS A 293 -10.96 -12.74 25.18
C LYS A 293 -9.76 -13.56 24.72
N LEU A 294 -8.84 -12.94 23.98
CA LEU A 294 -7.80 -13.68 23.27
C LEU A 294 -6.41 -13.51 23.90
N THR A 295 -5.69 -14.61 24.09
CA THR A 295 -4.32 -14.65 24.61
C THR A 295 -3.48 -15.74 23.92
N SER A 296 -2.16 -15.64 24.05
CA SER A 296 -1.23 -16.66 23.56
C SER A 296 -0.39 -17.25 24.69
N GLN A 297 -0.10 -18.56 24.60
CA GLN A 297 0.81 -19.25 25.50
C GLN A 297 2.28 -19.20 25.06
N ASP A 298 2.57 -18.85 23.81
CA ASP A 298 3.92 -18.91 23.25
C ASP A 298 4.33 -17.69 22.40
N VAL A 299 3.96 -17.65 21.12
CA VAL A 299 4.29 -16.60 20.15
C VAL A 299 3.04 -15.83 19.75
N ILE A 300 3.18 -14.79 18.92
CA ILE A 300 2.01 -14.08 18.42
C ILE A 300 1.23 -14.98 17.45
N HIS A 301 -0.09 -15.00 17.60
CA HIS A 301 -1.04 -15.62 16.65
C HIS A 301 -2.08 -14.58 16.22
N SER A 302 -2.95 -14.91 15.27
CA SER A 302 -4.08 -14.04 14.91
C SER A 302 -5.32 -14.86 14.62
N PHE A 303 -6.39 -14.64 15.38
CA PHE A 303 -7.66 -15.32 15.22
C PHE A 303 -8.39 -14.71 14.01
N TRP A 304 -8.66 -15.52 12.99
CA TRP A 304 -9.38 -15.06 11.82
C TRP A 304 -10.35 -16.10 11.26
N VAL A 305 -11.62 -15.71 11.16
CA VAL A 305 -12.65 -16.40 10.38
C VAL A 305 -13.02 -15.47 9.22
N PRO A 306 -12.61 -15.75 7.97
CA PRO A 306 -12.77 -14.84 6.83
C PRO A 306 -14.22 -14.35 6.61
N GLU A 307 -15.19 -15.23 6.80
CA GLU A 307 -16.63 -14.97 6.63
C GLU A 307 -17.16 -13.94 7.63
N PHE A 308 -16.46 -13.73 8.75
CA PHE A 308 -16.82 -12.74 9.77
C PHE A 308 -16.10 -11.39 9.61
N ARG A 309 -15.17 -11.27 8.64
CA ARG A 309 -14.39 -10.07 8.26
C ARG A 309 -13.54 -9.41 9.34
N VAL A 310 -13.56 -9.92 10.56
CA VAL A 310 -12.77 -9.39 11.68
C VAL A 310 -11.67 -10.36 12.05
N LYS A 311 -10.51 -9.82 12.43
CA LYS A 311 -9.38 -10.57 12.96
C LYS A 311 -8.79 -9.83 14.16
N GLN A 312 -8.18 -10.58 15.08
CA GLN A 312 -7.49 -9.99 16.21
C GLN A 312 -6.27 -10.84 16.58
N ASP A 313 -5.14 -10.16 16.77
CA ASP A 313 -3.90 -10.78 17.17
C ASP A 313 -3.95 -11.16 18.66
N LEU A 314 -3.37 -12.31 18.98
CA LEU A 314 -3.20 -12.87 20.31
C LEU A 314 -1.75 -12.67 20.72
N LEU A 315 -1.54 -12.00 21.85
CA LEU A 315 -0.21 -11.67 22.33
C LEU A 315 0.14 -12.53 23.56
N PRO A 316 1.40 -13.01 23.68
CA PRO A 316 1.86 -13.71 24.87
C PRO A 316 1.90 -12.79 26.10
N GLY A 317 1.41 -13.28 27.23
CA GLY A 317 1.49 -12.60 28.53
C GLY A 317 0.14 -12.18 29.11
N GLU A 318 0.01 -12.33 30.42
CA GLU A 318 -1.25 -12.17 31.16
C GLU A 318 -1.86 -10.76 31.07
N ASN A 319 -1.03 -9.73 30.90
CA ASN A 319 -1.46 -8.33 30.79
C ASN A 319 -1.82 -7.90 29.36
N LEU A 320 -1.79 -8.81 28.38
CA LEU A 320 -1.99 -8.49 26.96
C LEU A 320 -3.23 -9.15 26.34
N VAL A 321 -4.21 -9.53 27.15
CA VAL A 321 -5.50 -10.07 26.67
C VAL A 321 -6.14 -9.07 25.70
N LYS A 322 -6.36 -9.54 24.47
CA LYS A 322 -7.06 -8.80 23.42
C LYS A 322 -8.51 -9.23 23.35
N GLU A 323 -9.27 -8.48 22.57
CA GLU A 323 -10.71 -8.52 22.63
C GLU A 323 -11.27 -8.39 21.21
N LEU A 324 -12.09 -9.36 20.80
CA LEU A 324 -12.74 -9.39 19.49
C LEU A 324 -14.23 -9.65 19.68
N ARG A 325 -15.07 -8.93 18.93
CA ARG A 325 -16.53 -9.10 18.98
C ARG A 325 -16.99 -9.68 17.67
N ILE A 326 -17.85 -10.70 17.75
CA ILE A 326 -18.42 -11.36 16.59
C ILE A 326 -19.89 -11.60 16.87
N THR A 327 -20.75 -11.26 15.92
CA THR A 327 -22.17 -11.62 15.96
C THR A 327 -22.47 -12.44 14.70
N PRO A 328 -22.41 -13.77 14.76
CA PRO A 328 -22.60 -14.60 13.58
C PRO A 328 -24.07 -14.56 13.14
N THR A 329 -24.34 -14.42 11.84
CA THR A 329 -25.70 -14.24 11.30
C THR A 329 -26.16 -15.41 10.41
N VAL A 330 -25.26 -16.36 10.12
CA VAL A 330 -25.54 -17.49 9.24
C VAL A 330 -25.10 -18.78 9.93
N ILE A 331 -26.05 -19.68 10.20
CA ILE A 331 -25.80 -21.04 10.70
C ILE A 331 -24.93 -21.80 9.69
N GLY A 332 -23.93 -22.53 10.20
CA GLY A 332 -23.02 -23.29 9.36
C GLY A 332 -21.72 -23.64 10.06
N THR A 333 -20.88 -24.40 9.36
CA THR A 333 -19.54 -24.75 9.81
C THR A 333 -18.52 -23.92 9.04
N TYR A 334 -17.73 -23.18 9.81
CA TYR A 334 -16.61 -22.37 9.36
C TYR A 334 -15.33 -22.91 9.97
N LYS A 335 -14.22 -22.22 9.72
CA LYS A 335 -12.94 -22.51 10.37
C LYS A 335 -12.22 -21.25 10.77
N VAL A 336 -11.67 -21.26 11.98
CA VAL A 336 -10.66 -20.28 12.38
C VAL A 336 -9.34 -20.68 11.72
N ARG A 337 -8.59 -19.68 11.28
CA ARG A 337 -7.24 -19.82 10.76
C ARG A 337 -6.32 -18.88 11.53
N CYS A 338 -5.07 -19.29 11.72
CA CYS A 338 -4.04 -18.36 12.17
C CYS A 338 -3.68 -17.39 11.03
N ALA A 339 -3.74 -16.09 11.30
CA ALA A 339 -3.41 -15.02 10.35
C ALA A 339 -2.15 -14.21 10.74
N GLU A 340 -1.31 -14.74 11.63
CA GLU A 340 0.01 -14.20 11.98
C GLU A 340 1.04 -15.33 11.93
N LEU A 341 2.20 -15.10 11.31
CA LEU A 341 3.18 -16.16 11.09
C LEU A 341 3.74 -16.68 12.42
N CYS A 342 3.30 -17.87 12.82
CA CYS A 342 3.59 -18.43 14.14
C CYS A 342 4.47 -19.70 14.10
N GLY A 343 5.20 -19.96 13.00
CA GLY A 343 6.17 -21.07 12.90
C GLY A 343 5.85 -22.09 11.80
N THR A 344 6.48 -23.27 11.87
CA THR A 344 6.52 -24.26 10.78
C THR A 344 5.16 -24.85 10.39
N LEU A 345 4.21 -24.99 11.32
CA LEU A 345 2.85 -25.45 11.01
C LEU A 345 1.81 -24.32 11.01
N HIS A 346 2.24 -23.05 10.84
CA HIS A 346 1.34 -21.90 10.77
C HIS A 346 0.15 -22.09 9.81
N ALA A 347 0.41 -22.62 8.60
CA ALA A 347 -0.62 -22.83 7.58
C ALA A 347 -1.66 -23.91 7.94
N TYR A 348 -1.38 -24.75 8.94
CA TYR A 348 -2.24 -25.85 9.39
C TYR A 348 -2.90 -25.56 10.74
N MET A 349 -2.67 -24.37 11.32
CA MET A 349 -3.26 -23.94 12.59
C MET A 349 -4.72 -23.52 12.40
N GLU A 350 -5.59 -24.51 12.21
CA GLU A 350 -7.02 -24.34 11.98
C GLU A 350 -7.85 -25.11 13.04
N SER A 351 -9.01 -24.58 13.41
CA SER A 351 -10.02 -25.29 14.22
C SER A 351 -11.43 -25.04 13.67
N PRO A 352 -12.38 -25.97 13.86
CA PRO A 352 -13.76 -25.74 13.45
C PRO A 352 -14.42 -24.62 14.26
N VAL A 353 -15.27 -23.84 13.58
CA VAL A 353 -16.15 -22.86 14.19
C VAL A 353 -17.57 -23.21 13.75
N VAL A 354 -18.43 -23.62 14.67
CA VAL A 354 -19.77 -24.13 14.37
C VAL A 354 -20.80 -23.16 14.88
N VAL A 355 -21.50 -22.50 13.95
CA VAL A 355 -22.61 -21.60 14.27
C VAL A 355 -23.90 -22.40 14.22
N VAL A 356 -24.65 -22.41 15.31
CA VAL A 356 -25.89 -23.20 15.48
C VAL A 356 -27.04 -22.33 15.99
N SER A 357 -28.24 -22.90 16.04
CA SER A 357 -29.37 -22.25 16.70
C SER A 357 -29.11 -22.10 18.20
N GLN A 358 -29.82 -21.20 18.88
CA GLN A 358 -29.67 -21.02 20.33
C GLN A 358 -30.07 -22.29 21.09
N ALA A 359 -31.08 -23.03 20.60
CA ALA A 359 -31.51 -24.30 21.17
C ALA A 359 -30.43 -25.38 21.05
N ASP A 360 -29.80 -25.50 19.87
CA ASP A 360 -28.72 -26.47 19.66
C ASP A 360 -27.46 -26.10 20.44
N PHE A 361 -27.17 -24.79 20.57
CA PHE A 361 -26.09 -24.33 21.43
C PHE A 361 -26.33 -24.73 22.89
N GLN A 362 -27.55 -24.54 23.40
CA GLN A 362 -27.89 -24.95 24.76
C GLN A 362 -27.81 -26.48 24.94
N ALA A 363 -28.30 -27.25 23.97
CA ALA A 363 -28.19 -28.70 24.00
C ALA A 363 -26.73 -29.18 24.04
N TRP A 364 -25.85 -28.53 23.27
CA TRP A 364 -24.42 -28.78 23.32
C TRP A 364 -23.82 -28.41 24.69
N VAL A 365 -24.19 -27.26 25.27
CA VAL A 365 -23.76 -26.88 26.63
C VAL A 365 -24.17 -27.94 27.64
N ASP A 366 -25.43 -28.38 27.62
CA ASP A 366 -25.96 -29.39 28.55
C ASP A 366 -25.20 -30.72 28.44
N GLU A 367 -24.86 -31.14 27.23
CA GLU A 367 -24.04 -32.33 26.97
C GLU A 367 -22.62 -32.19 27.53
N GLN A 368 -21.96 -31.05 27.30
CA GLN A 368 -20.62 -30.80 27.83
C GLN A 368 -20.62 -30.73 29.36
N VAL A 369 -21.60 -30.06 29.97
CA VAL A 369 -21.76 -30.01 31.43
C VAL A 369 -21.99 -31.41 32.01
N LYS A 370 -22.75 -32.26 31.31
CA LYS A 370 -22.90 -33.67 31.71
C LYS A 370 -21.58 -34.43 31.67
N LEU A 371 -20.73 -34.19 30.67
CA LEU A 371 -19.39 -34.79 30.58
C LEU A 371 -18.46 -34.29 31.70
N LEU A 372 -18.48 -33.00 32.03
CA LEU A 372 -17.71 -32.43 33.15
C LEU A 372 -18.07 -33.05 34.50
N ASN A 373 -19.32 -33.49 34.64
CA ASN A 373 -19.82 -34.16 35.85
C ASN A 373 -19.76 -35.70 35.79
N ALA A 374 -19.20 -36.28 34.73
CA ALA A 374 -19.06 -37.73 34.59
C ALA A 374 -18.03 -38.31 35.57
N ASP A 375 -17.85 -39.63 35.59
CA ASP A 375 -16.80 -40.26 36.37
C ASP A 375 -15.38 -39.92 35.83
N PRO A 376 -14.31 -40.04 36.66
CA PRO A 376 -12.94 -39.75 36.25
C PRO A 376 -12.46 -40.44 34.97
N VAL A 377 -12.88 -41.70 34.74
CA VAL A 377 -12.46 -42.47 33.55
C VAL A 377 -13.08 -41.87 32.30
N THR A 378 -14.37 -41.55 32.34
CA THR A 378 -15.07 -40.91 31.22
C THR A 378 -14.46 -39.55 30.89
N ARG A 379 -14.18 -38.71 31.89
CA ARG A 379 -13.50 -37.43 31.68
C ARG A 379 -12.09 -37.59 31.13
N GLY A 380 -11.31 -38.49 31.70
CA GLY A 380 -9.95 -38.79 31.24
C GLY A 380 -9.91 -39.21 29.79
N LYS A 381 -10.85 -40.07 29.37
CA LYS A 381 -10.99 -40.52 27.98
C LYS A 381 -11.26 -39.37 27.01
N GLU A 382 -12.07 -38.39 27.41
CA GLU A 382 -12.34 -37.23 26.58
C GLU A 382 -11.15 -36.26 26.55
N LEU A 383 -10.50 -36.02 27.70
CA LEU A 383 -9.30 -35.17 27.80
C LEU A 383 -8.16 -35.65 26.89
N VAL A 384 -7.91 -36.97 26.82
CA VAL A 384 -6.86 -37.52 25.95
C VAL A 384 -7.20 -37.37 24.47
N LYS A 385 -8.48 -37.36 24.11
CA LYS A 385 -8.94 -37.12 22.74
C LYS A 385 -8.79 -35.64 22.38
N GLN A 386 -9.28 -34.74 23.22
CA GLN A 386 -9.23 -33.29 23.02
C GLN A 386 -7.79 -32.74 22.96
N ASN A 387 -6.87 -33.33 23.74
CA ASN A 387 -5.47 -32.95 23.71
C ASN A 387 -4.65 -33.73 22.67
N GLY A 388 -5.30 -34.50 21.79
CA GLY A 388 -4.65 -35.22 20.69
C GLY A 388 -3.68 -36.32 21.15
N CYS A 389 -3.73 -36.74 22.42
CA CYS A 389 -2.80 -37.73 22.97
C CYS A 389 -2.90 -39.07 22.22
N THR A 390 -4.10 -39.44 21.78
CA THR A 390 -4.37 -40.68 21.05
C THR A 390 -3.81 -40.70 19.62
N ALA A 391 -3.36 -39.55 19.07
CA ALA A 391 -2.66 -39.53 17.80
C ALA A 391 -1.23 -40.09 17.91
N CYS A 392 -0.63 -40.02 19.10
CA CYS A 392 0.72 -40.49 19.38
C CYS A 392 0.76 -41.73 20.28
N HIS A 393 -0.22 -41.92 21.16
CA HIS A 393 -0.29 -43.03 22.10
C HIS A 393 -1.46 -43.96 21.77
N SER A 394 -1.16 -45.24 21.60
CA SER A 394 -2.20 -46.24 21.33
C SER A 394 -2.81 -46.81 22.60
N VAL A 395 -4.06 -47.24 22.53
CA VAL A 395 -4.76 -47.94 23.62
C VAL A 395 -4.89 -49.45 23.39
N ASP A 396 -4.45 -49.93 22.22
CA ASP A 396 -4.62 -51.30 21.76
C ASP A 396 -3.33 -52.14 21.76
N GLY A 397 -2.19 -51.51 22.05
CA GLY A 397 -0.85 -52.12 22.03
C GLY A 397 -0.04 -51.81 20.77
N SER A 398 -0.63 -51.18 19.75
CA SER A 398 0.09 -50.83 18.51
C SER A 398 1.23 -49.83 18.77
N ARG A 399 2.33 -49.95 18.04
CA ARG A 399 3.44 -48.99 18.13
C ARG A 399 3.13 -47.76 17.28
N LEU A 400 3.06 -46.61 17.92
CA LEU A 400 2.91 -45.30 17.27
C LEU A 400 4.16 -44.44 17.54
N VAL A 401 4.02 -43.12 17.42
CA VAL A 401 5.07 -42.14 17.71
C VAL A 401 5.47 -42.19 19.20
N GLY A 402 4.51 -42.42 20.11
CA GLY A 402 4.72 -42.62 21.54
C GLY A 402 4.41 -44.06 22.00
N PRO A 403 4.79 -44.41 23.24
CA PRO A 403 4.50 -45.72 23.82
C PRO A 403 3.00 -45.98 23.97
N THR A 404 2.61 -47.24 23.85
CA THR A 404 1.23 -47.67 24.12
C THR A 404 0.87 -47.52 25.59
N TRP A 405 -0.40 -47.22 25.86
CA TRP A 405 -0.98 -47.22 27.21
C TRP A 405 -1.54 -48.58 27.63
N LYS A 406 -1.65 -49.54 26.70
CA LYS A 406 -2.11 -50.88 27.03
C LYS A 406 -1.12 -51.60 27.95
N GLY A 407 -1.59 -52.06 29.11
CA GLY A 407 -0.78 -52.64 30.16
C GLY A 407 0.30 -51.71 30.70
N LEU A 408 0.11 -50.39 30.61
CA LEU A 408 1.13 -49.42 31.03
C LEU A 408 1.19 -49.27 32.54
N PHE A 409 0.04 -49.08 33.21
CA PHE A 409 0.04 -48.81 34.64
C PHE A 409 0.62 -49.98 35.44
N ASP A 410 1.50 -49.70 36.41
CA ASP A 410 2.26 -50.67 37.23
C ASP A 410 3.29 -51.55 36.48
N SER A 411 3.48 -51.35 35.17
CA SER A 411 4.52 -52.06 34.41
C SER A 411 5.93 -51.53 34.66
N GLN A 412 6.95 -52.38 34.52
CA GLN A 412 8.36 -51.96 34.55
C GLN A 412 8.79 -51.40 33.19
N ARG A 413 9.47 -50.24 33.20
CA ARG A 413 9.94 -49.56 31.99
C ARG A 413 11.42 -49.25 32.09
N VAL A 414 12.18 -49.70 31.10
CA VAL A 414 13.58 -49.31 30.92
C VAL A 414 13.60 -47.94 30.24
N LEU A 415 14.36 -47.00 30.80
CA LEU A 415 14.55 -45.66 30.28
C LEU A 415 15.76 -45.61 29.33
N THR A 416 15.86 -44.54 28.54
CA THR A 416 16.96 -44.34 27.59
C THR A 416 18.35 -44.26 28.25
N ASP A 417 18.43 -44.00 29.55
CA ASP A 417 19.69 -44.00 30.34
C ASP A 417 20.03 -45.38 30.94
N GLY A 418 19.23 -46.41 30.65
CA GLY A 418 19.39 -47.77 31.15
C GLY A 418 18.81 -48.02 32.55
N THR A 419 18.29 -47.00 33.23
CA THR A 419 17.59 -47.18 34.51
C THR A 419 16.20 -47.78 34.29
N THR A 420 15.63 -48.41 35.32
CA THR A 420 14.28 -48.98 35.28
C THR A 420 13.39 -48.24 36.27
N VAL A 421 12.16 -47.91 35.83
CA VAL A 421 11.14 -47.27 36.65
C VAL A 421 9.81 -48.04 36.56
N THR A 422 9.03 -48.00 37.64
CA THR A 422 7.63 -48.45 37.61
C THR A 422 6.77 -47.35 37.01
N ALA A 423 5.89 -47.71 36.07
CA ALA A 423 4.93 -46.79 35.47
C ALA A 423 3.73 -46.52 36.40
N ASP A 424 4.02 -45.90 37.55
CA ASP A 424 3.05 -45.47 38.55
C ASP A 424 2.46 -44.07 38.24
N GLU A 425 1.63 -43.54 39.14
CA GLU A 425 1.01 -42.22 38.95
C GLU A 425 2.03 -41.08 38.86
N VAL A 426 3.14 -41.19 39.60
CA VAL A 426 4.20 -40.18 39.62
C VAL A 426 4.93 -40.17 38.27
N TYR A 427 5.26 -41.35 37.76
CA TYR A 427 5.84 -41.52 36.44
C TYR A 427 4.92 -40.98 35.33
N LEU A 428 3.62 -41.29 35.37
CA LEU A 428 2.67 -40.81 34.38
C LEU A 428 2.50 -39.29 34.44
N LYS A 429 2.37 -38.71 35.64
CA LYS A 429 2.30 -37.27 35.84
C LYS A 429 3.56 -36.56 35.33
N ASN A 430 4.74 -37.09 35.64
CA ASN A 430 6.01 -36.56 35.13
C ASN A 430 6.13 -36.70 33.62
N SER A 431 5.68 -37.82 33.04
CA SER A 431 5.70 -38.03 31.59
C SER A 431 4.80 -37.04 30.85
N ILE A 432 3.67 -36.64 31.46
CA ILE A 432 2.76 -35.63 30.89
C ILE A 432 3.34 -34.22 31.03
N LEU A 433 3.82 -33.86 32.23
CA LEU A 433 4.25 -32.48 32.55
C LEU A 433 5.69 -32.16 32.15
N LYS A 434 6.57 -33.16 32.13
CA LYS A 434 8.00 -33.07 31.82
C LYS A 434 8.45 -34.23 30.92
N PRO A 435 7.91 -34.37 29.70
CA PRO A 435 8.07 -35.58 28.90
C PRO A 435 9.50 -36.02 28.59
N ASN A 436 10.47 -35.10 28.63
CA ASN A 436 11.87 -35.39 28.31
C ASN A 436 12.69 -35.91 29.50
N VAL A 437 12.12 -35.99 30.71
CA VAL A 437 12.87 -36.40 31.92
C VAL A 437 12.97 -37.92 32.04
N GLN A 438 11.92 -38.67 31.68
CA GLN A 438 11.86 -40.13 31.87
C GLN A 438 11.44 -40.84 30.58
N VAL A 439 12.25 -40.69 29.53
CA VAL A 439 11.95 -41.24 28.20
C VAL A 439 12.19 -42.75 28.18
N VAL A 440 11.17 -43.51 27.76
CA VAL A 440 11.25 -44.98 27.63
C VAL A 440 12.18 -45.37 26.48
N GLU A 441 12.94 -46.45 26.69
CA GLU A 441 13.80 -47.05 25.68
C GLU A 441 13.05 -47.25 24.34
N GLY A 442 13.73 -46.91 23.24
CA GLY A 442 13.17 -47.02 21.90
C GLY A 442 12.28 -45.86 21.46
N TYR A 443 12.17 -44.78 22.23
CA TYR A 443 11.50 -43.53 21.84
C TYR A 443 12.45 -42.33 21.96
N PRO A 444 12.42 -41.38 21.01
CA PRO A 444 13.27 -40.19 21.05
C PRO A 444 12.73 -39.11 22.00
N ALA A 445 13.64 -38.37 22.65
CA ALA A 445 13.30 -37.15 23.38
C ALA A 445 12.90 -36.01 22.42
N GLY A 446 12.16 -35.02 22.92
CA GLY A 446 11.77 -33.83 22.17
C GLY A 446 10.57 -34.01 21.23
N VAL A 447 9.93 -35.19 21.23
CA VAL A 447 8.77 -35.47 20.37
C VAL A 447 7.45 -35.16 21.05
N MET A 448 7.29 -35.50 22.34
CA MET A 448 6.08 -35.16 23.08
C MET A 448 6.06 -33.65 23.42
N PRO A 449 4.94 -32.92 23.16
CA PRO A 449 4.83 -31.50 23.45
C PRO A 449 5.15 -31.18 24.92
N GLN A 450 5.96 -30.15 25.15
CA GLN A 450 6.33 -29.67 26.49
C GLN A 450 5.35 -28.60 27.03
N THR A 451 4.22 -28.39 26.35
CA THR A 451 3.26 -27.31 26.61
C THR A 451 2.19 -27.67 27.64
N TYR A 452 2.13 -28.92 28.11
CA TYR A 452 1.10 -29.33 29.08
C TYR A 452 1.32 -28.77 30.48
N LEU A 453 2.55 -28.40 30.83
CA LEU A 453 2.85 -27.71 32.08
C LEU A 453 2.13 -26.36 32.13
N GLY A 454 1.19 -26.23 33.08
CA GLY A 454 0.37 -25.03 33.22
C GLY A 454 -0.88 -25.02 32.32
N THR A 455 -1.08 -26.02 31.47
CA THR A 455 -2.28 -26.13 30.62
C THR A 455 -3.27 -27.19 31.08
N LEU A 456 -2.79 -28.28 31.69
CA LEU A 456 -3.64 -29.28 32.34
C LEU A 456 -3.61 -29.08 33.85
N SER A 457 -4.78 -29.08 34.49
CA SER A 457 -4.88 -29.04 35.95
C SER A 457 -4.48 -30.38 36.57
N ASP A 458 -4.17 -30.38 37.87
CA ASP A 458 -3.91 -31.63 38.60
C ASP A 458 -5.10 -32.60 38.53
N LYS A 459 -6.32 -32.06 38.47
CA LYS A 459 -7.54 -32.84 38.27
C LYS A 459 -7.58 -33.49 36.90
N ASP A 460 -7.25 -32.75 35.84
CA ASP A 460 -7.24 -33.29 34.47
C ASP A 460 -6.24 -34.42 34.34
N ILE A 461 -5.05 -34.25 34.92
CA ILE A 461 -4.01 -35.29 34.94
C ILE A 461 -4.48 -36.52 35.70
N ALA A 462 -5.13 -36.34 36.86
CA ALA A 462 -5.69 -37.45 37.62
C ALA A 462 -6.79 -38.20 36.85
N ASP A 463 -7.67 -37.49 36.15
CA ASP A 463 -8.72 -38.07 35.32
C ASP A 463 -8.09 -38.83 34.11
N ILE A 464 -7.07 -38.27 33.44
CA ILE A 464 -6.30 -38.96 32.38
C ILE A 464 -5.65 -40.25 32.91
N ILE A 465 -5.00 -40.19 34.06
CA ILE A 465 -4.38 -41.37 34.70
C ILE A 465 -5.45 -42.40 35.06
N ALA A 466 -6.61 -41.97 35.57
CA ALA A 466 -7.73 -42.87 35.86
C ALA A 466 -8.19 -43.62 34.60
N PHE A 467 -8.23 -42.96 33.44
CA PHE A 467 -8.49 -43.63 32.17
C PHE A 467 -7.38 -44.61 31.78
N ILE A 468 -6.10 -44.22 31.84
CA ILE A 468 -4.97 -45.09 31.51
C ILE A 468 -4.98 -46.38 32.35
N LYS A 469 -5.32 -46.28 33.65
CA LYS A 469 -5.44 -47.45 34.55
C LYS A 469 -6.43 -48.51 34.07
N THR A 470 -7.44 -48.12 33.28
CA THR A 470 -8.43 -49.05 32.74
C THR A 470 -7.93 -49.86 31.54
N LEU A 471 -6.80 -49.47 30.94
CA LEU A 471 -6.26 -50.05 29.72
C LEU A 471 -5.26 -51.18 30.03
N GLN A 472 -5.64 -52.18 30.82
CA GLN A 472 -4.76 -53.32 31.16
C GLN A 472 -4.51 -54.27 29.98
#